data_AF-A0A7C4KI76-F1
#
_entry.id   AF-A0A7C4KI76-F1
#
_cell.length_a   1.000
_cell.length_b   1.000
_cell.length_c   1.000
_cell.angle_alpha   90.00
_cell.angle_beta   90.00
_cell.angle_gamma   90.00
#
_symmetry.space_group_name_H-M   'P 1'
#
loop_
_entity.id
_entity.type
_entity.pdbx_description
1 polymer ?
#
loop_
_entity_poly.entity_id
_entity_poly.type
_entity_poly.pdbx_seq_one_letter_code
_entity_poly.pdbx_strand_id
1 'polypeptide(L)' 'MEPKTSPSRPDELRRGVLVFVFLAILTAIEYFIGTHELPSILLWVIALVKAGLVIWYFMHLKRAFREEGEHE' A
#
# COMPACT_ATOMS: atom_id res chain seq x y z
N MET A 1 -4.77 8.94 -41.21
CA MET A 1 -3.77 9.00 -40.13
C MET A 1 -4.52 8.70 -38.84
N GLU A 2 -4.46 7.47 -38.35
CA GLU A 2 -5.10 7.10 -37.08
C GLU A 2 -4.28 7.63 -35.90
N PRO A 3 -4.92 8.28 -34.90
CA PRO A 3 -4.23 8.72 -33.71
C PRO A 3 -3.90 7.51 -32.83
N LYS A 4 -2.60 7.20 -32.68
CA LYS A 4 -2.13 6.23 -31.68
C LYS A 4 -2.18 6.89 -30.30
N THR A 5 -3.29 6.68 -29.58
CA THR A 5 -3.38 7.03 -28.16
C THR A 5 -2.51 6.06 -27.35
N SER A 6 -1.46 6.59 -26.72
CA SER A 6 -0.55 5.83 -25.87
C SER A 6 -1.26 5.34 -24.60
N PRO A 7 -0.88 4.15 -24.08
CA PRO A 7 -1.51 3.59 -22.88
C PRO A 7 -1.07 4.40 -21.66
N SER A 8 -2.02 5.08 -21.02
CA SER A 8 -1.81 5.72 -19.73
C SER A 8 -1.66 4.65 -18.65
N ARG A 9 -0.42 4.40 -18.18
CA ARG A 9 -0.14 3.57 -16.99
C ARG A 9 0.21 4.34 -15.69
N PRO A 10 -0.42 5.48 -15.32
CA PRO A 10 -0.09 6.19 -14.07
C PRO A 10 -0.74 5.59 -12.81
N ASP A 11 -1.66 4.63 -12.94
CA ASP A 11 -2.60 4.27 -11.86
C ASP A 11 -1.97 3.43 -10.76
N GLU A 12 -0.97 2.63 -11.11
CA GLU A 12 -0.31 1.70 -10.20
C GLU A 12 0.65 2.40 -9.25
N LEU A 13 1.45 3.34 -9.78
CA LEU A 13 2.36 4.15 -8.98
C LEU A 13 1.57 5.02 -8.00
N ARG A 14 0.47 5.63 -8.46
CA ARG A 14 -0.44 6.40 -7.60
C ARG A 14 -1.01 5.53 -6.47
N ARG A 15 -1.42 4.30 -6.78
CA ARG A 15 -1.95 3.37 -5.77
C ARG A 15 -0.88 2.95 -4.76
N GLY A 16 0.35 2.68 -5.20
CA GLY A 16 1.47 2.38 -4.29
C GLY A 16 1.82 3.55 -3.37
N VAL A 17 1.92 4.77 -3.93
CA VAL A 17 2.19 5.99 -3.17
C VAL A 17 1.09 6.29 -2.16
N LEU A 18 -0.18 6.11 -2.52
CA LEU A 18 -1.31 6.34 -1.62
C LEU A 18 -1.26 5.39 -0.41
N VAL A 19 -0.98 4.11 -0.63
CA VAL A 19 -0.85 3.13 0.46
C VAL A 19 0.40 3.42 1.31
N PHE A 20 1.49 3.85 0.69
CA PHE A 20 2.70 4.27 1.41
C PHE A 20 2.41 5.44 2.35
N VAL A 21 1.71 6.47 1.87
CA VAL A 21 1.30 7.63 2.69
C VAL A 21 0.40 7.17 3.84
N PHE A 22 -0.53 6.26 3.59
CA PHE A 22 -1.39 5.69 4.64
C PHE A 22 -0.58 4.95 5.72
N LEU A 23 0.39 4.13 5.32
CA LEU A 23 1.32 3.45 6.24
C LEU A 23 2.15 4.43 7.06
N ALA A 24 2.60 5.53 6.44
CA ALA A 24 3.35 6.58 7.12
C ALA A 24 2.50 7.27 8.20
N ILE A 25 1.25 7.63 7.89
CA ILE A 25 0.30 8.20 8.87
C ILE A 25 0.06 7.22 10.02
N LEU A 26 -0.20 5.95 9.72
CA LEU A 26 -0.40 4.92 10.75
C LEU A 26 0.83 4.76 11.66
N THR A 27 2.02 5.00 11.14
CA THR A 27 3.28 4.97 11.90
C THR A 27 3.46 6.20 12.78
N ALA A 28 3.07 7.38 12.31
CA ALA A 28 3.05 8.57 13.15
C ALA A 28 2.08 8.43 14.33
N ILE A 29 0.90 7.85 14.09
CA ILE A 29 -0.09 7.56 15.14
C ILE A 29 0.47 6.55 16.15
N GLU A 30 1.10 5.47 15.69
CA GLU A 30 1.74 4.47 16.55
C GLU A 30 2.82 5.09 17.45
N TYR A 31 3.66 5.95 16.88
CA TYR A 31 4.69 6.66 17.63
C TYR A 31 4.09 7.56 18.72
N PHE A 32 3.02 8.29 18.40
CA PHE A 32 2.29 9.10 19.38
C PHE A 32 1.68 8.24 20.50
N ILE A 33 1.06 7.10 20.16
CA ILE A 33 0.50 6.16 21.13
C ILE A 33 1.60 5.59 22.05
N GLY A 34 2.73 5.18 21.46
CA GLY A 34 3.86 4.60 22.19
C GLY A 34 4.55 5.60 23.12
N THR A 35 4.58 6.88 22.77
CA THR A 35 5.15 7.93 23.63
C THR A 35 4.24 8.33 24.79
N HIS A 36 2.94 8.03 24.73
CA HIS A 36 1.96 8.40 25.76
C HIS A 36 1.61 7.23 26.70
N GLU A 37 2.46 6.19 26.75
CA GLU A 37 2.29 4.99 27.60
C GLU A 37 0.91 4.33 27.48
N LEU A 38 0.29 4.42 26.30
CA LEU A 38 -0.96 3.73 26.02
C LEU A 38 -0.76 2.20 25.99
N PRO A 39 -1.85 1.42 26.18
CA PRO A 39 -1.76 -0.03 26.26
C PRO A 39 -1.04 -0.65 25.05
N SER A 40 -0.02 -1.47 25.30
CA SER A 40 0.80 -2.10 24.26
C SER A 40 -0.02 -2.95 23.28
N ILE A 41 -1.20 -3.41 23.68
CA ILE A 41 -2.13 -4.14 22.82
C ILE A 41 -2.57 -3.32 21.59
N LEU A 42 -2.71 -1.98 21.71
CA LEU A 42 -3.02 -1.13 20.56
C LEU A 42 -1.88 -1.13 19.54
N LEU A 43 -0.63 -1.11 20.01
CA LEU A 43 0.56 -1.15 19.14
C LEU A 43 0.62 -2.48 18.37
N TRP A 44 0.32 -3.59 19.04
CA TRP A 44 0.24 -4.90 18.38
C TRP A 44 -0.83 -4.97 17.30
N VAL A 45 -2.02 -4.44 17.56
CA VAL A 45 -3.09 -4.37 16.54
C VAL A 45 -2.65 -3.52 15.35
N ILE A 46 -2.07 -2.35 15.61
CA ILE A 46 -1.55 -1.47 14.55
C ILE A 46 -0.46 -2.18 13.73
N ALA A 47 0.47 -2.88 14.39
CA ALA A 47 1.54 -3.63 13.73
C ALA A 47 0.99 -4.73 12.81
N LEU A 48 -0.04 -5.47 13.26
CA LEU A 48 -0.69 -6.51 12.44
C LEU A 48 -1.41 -5.93 11.22
N VAL A 49 -2.15 -4.83 11.40
CA VAL A 49 -2.80 -4.13 10.27
C VAL A 49 -1.76 -3.67 9.25
N LYS A 50 -0.65 -3.11 9.73
CA LYS A 50 0.46 -2.61 8.90
C LYS A 50 1.11 -3.76 8.12
N ALA A 51 1.39 -4.89 8.77
CA ALA A 51 1.92 -6.09 8.13
C ALA A 51 0.97 -6.64 7.05
N GLY A 52 -0.33 -6.74 7.34
CA GLY A 52 -1.32 -7.17 6.35
C GLY A 52 -1.40 -6.25 5.14
N LEU A 53 -1.34 -4.93 5.36
CA LEU A 53 -1.36 -3.94 4.28
C LEU A 53 -0.09 -4.00 3.41
N VAL A 54 1.07 -4.17 4.03
CA VAL A 54 2.35 -4.35 3.32
C VAL A 54 2.33 -5.62 2.48
N ILE A 55 1.86 -6.74 3.02
CA ILE A 55 1.77 -8.00 2.27
C ILE A 55 0.82 -7.86 1.08
N TRP A 56 -0.36 -7.28 1.29
CA TRP A 56 -1.39 -7.18 0.27
C TRP A 56 -1.04 -6.19 -0.86
N TYR A 57 -0.41 -5.06 -0.52
CA TYR A 57 -0.16 -3.98 -1.48
C TYR A 57 1.27 -3.89 -2.01
N PHE A 58 2.27 -4.25 -1.22
CA PHE A 58 3.69 -4.12 -1.58
C PHE A 58 4.37 -5.46 -1.88
N MET A 59 4.06 -6.53 -1.14
CA MET A 59 4.71 -7.85 -1.33
C MET A 59 4.00 -8.77 -2.33
N HIS A 60 3.54 -8.27 -3.47
CA HIS A 60 3.26 -9.08 -4.67
C HIS A 60 1.86 -9.69 -4.90
N LEU A 61 0.82 -9.48 -4.06
CA LEU A 61 -0.50 -10.03 -4.45
C LEU A 61 -1.01 -9.39 -5.77
N LYS A 62 -0.86 -8.08 -5.95
CA LYS A 62 -1.22 -7.44 -7.23
C LYS A 62 -0.27 -7.71 -8.38
N ARG A 63 0.98 -8.09 -8.12
CA ARG A 63 1.94 -8.40 -9.19
C ARG A 63 1.77 -9.83 -9.70
N ALA A 64 1.37 -10.76 -8.82
CA ALA A 64 0.95 -12.11 -9.18
C ALA A 64 -0.38 -12.11 -9.99
N PHE A 65 -1.30 -11.20 -9.70
CA PHE A 65 -2.52 -11.01 -10.52
C PHE A 65 -2.30 -10.20 -11.82
N ARG A 66 -1.06 -9.82 -12.13
CA ARG A 66 -0.72 -9.01 -13.32
C ARG A 66 0.05 -9.78 -14.40
N GLU A 67 0.16 -11.10 -14.27
CA GLU A 67 0.82 -11.96 -15.25
C GLU A 67 -0.09 -12.43 -16.41
N GLU A 68 -1.37 -12.02 -16.48
CA GLU A 68 -2.29 -12.53 -17.53
C GLU A 68 -3.14 -11.42 -18.18
N GLY A 69 -2.53 -10.43 -18.83
CA GLY A 69 -3.35 -9.37 -19.44
C GLY A 69 -2.79 -8.57 -20.61
N GLU A 70 -1.70 -8.98 -21.27
CA GLU A 70 -1.25 -8.24 -22.47
C GLU A 70 -0.59 -9.16 -23.51
N HIS A 71 -1.38 -10.09 -24.04
CA HIS A 71 -1.09 -10.80 -25.29
C HIS A 71 -2.38 -10.92 -26.09
N GLU A 72 -2.84 -9.82 -26.71
CA GLU A 72 -3.57 -9.81 -28.01
C GLU A 72 -3.32 -8.48 -28.72
#